data_AF-A0A968PS46-F1
#
_entry.id   AF-A0A968PS46-F1
#
_cell.length_a   1.000
_cell.length_b   1.000
_cell.length_c   1.000
_cell.angle_alpha   90.00
_cell.angle_beta   90.00
_cell.angle_gamma   90.00
#
_symmetry.space_group_name_H-M   'P 1'
#
loop_
_entity.id
_entity.type
_entity.pdbx_description
1 polymer ?
#
loop_
_entity_poly.entity_id
_entity_poly.type
_entity_poly.pdbx_seq_one_letter_code
_entity_poly.pdbx_strand_id
1 'polypeptide(L)'
;MKLILFLLKGSLTALVFLTPLLGVWLASSLVAYTNGPTWLAVASGVLLFPLIPIVWDLRGSKRRQQNPQILTWGDRIILRTLLLNLIFLACLLALRPQTAFLALSTRGDWMLDGRQGAQVELVRRSLFKVANGMEWLYLAVRQNPYQQYADAEIQPTPQPTPHTTQPSTQVTPQGDSPEPQQSRPTPQPNSSTGSAYAASWPLAAEIHPAVANMPASVEVSIESVAQYIAQQERDPFLRVKALHDYVADRVAYDAPAFFGQTPRPPQDAEAVFRTHKAVCAGYAKLLEALGQAIGEEIVYVVGDSRSQISDLNGFSHAWNAAKIQGNWYLIDATWNSGYVEGMSFTKRYRTSYLFPPPEVMVVSHFPDDPAWQLLPEPLPRGEFLRQPMLPPSFFAQGLKLISPTRSQTAIQDNAIIQLENPQRRWLMASYNLKQSQQAERCADQTSQNPQLSCSLPNAGTYEVSLFSSDQQYGQYEYVGQLEFNKG
;
A
#
# COMPACT_ATOMS: atom_id res chain seq x y z
N MET A 1 -20.86 -19.33 42.17
CA MET A 1 -19.44 -19.67 42.43
C MET A 1 -18.91 -20.82 41.56
N LYS A 2 -19.54 -22.01 41.53
CA LYS A 2 -19.07 -23.17 40.73
C LYS A 2 -19.02 -22.92 39.21
N LEU A 3 -20.03 -22.25 38.64
CA LEU A 3 -20.08 -21.89 37.22
C LEU A 3 -18.95 -20.91 36.83
N ILE A 4 -18.70 -19.90 37.66
CA ILE A 4 -17.60 -18.93 37.47
C ILE A 4 -16.25 -19.65 37.52
N LEU A 5 -16.05 -20.56 38.47
CA LEU A 5 -14.82 -21.34 38.58
C LEU A 5 -14.61 -22.29 37.39
N PHE A 6 -15.69 -22.87 36.87
CA PHE A 6 -15.67 -23.74 35.69
C PHE A 6 -15.33 -22.94 34.41
N LEU A 7 -15.96 -21.79 34.21
CA LEU A 7 -15.67 -20.89 33.09
C LEU A 7 -14.23 -20.35 33.15
N LEU A 8 -13.74 -20.01 34.34
CA LEU A 8 -12.38 -19.51 34.54
C LEU A 8 -11.33 -20.59 34.28
N LYS A 9 -11.58 -21.84 34.72
CA LYS A 9 -10.73 -22.99 34.37
C LYS A 9 -10.74 -23.26 32.87
N GLY A 10 -11.93 -23.30 32.23
CA GLY A 10 -12.05 -23.51 30.79
C GLY A 10 -11.32 -22.42 29.98
N SER A 11 -11.46 -21.16 30.37
CA SER A 11 -10.76 -20.03 29.75
C SER A 11 -9.24 -20.14 29.92
N LEU A 12 -8.75 -20.51 31.10
CA LEU A 12 -7.32 -20.68 31.35
C LEU A 12 -6.74 -21.84 30.53
N THR A 13 -7.46 -22.96 30.45
CA THR A 13 -7.07 -24.10 29.62
C THR A 13 -7.03 -23.72 28.14
N ALA A 14 -8.03 -23.00 27.63
CA ALA A 14 -8.03 -22.52 26.25
C ALA A 14 -6.83 -21.60 25.97
N LEU A 15 -6.50 -20.69 26.89
CA LEU A 15 -5.37 -19.77 26.76
C LEU A 15 -4.02 -20.50 26.68
N VAL A 16 -3.88 -21.62 27.39
CA VAL A 16 -2.64 -22.42 27.41
C VAL A 16 -2.39 -23.12 26.08
N PHE A 17 -3.45 -23.48 25.33
CA PHE A 17 -3.30 -24.03 23.99
C PHE A 17 -3.24 -22.96 22.90
N LEU A 18 -3.95 -21.85 23.10
CA LEU A 18 -3.99 -20.75 22.13
C LEU A 18 -2.65 -19.99 22.09
N THR A 19 -2.00 -19.75 23.24
CA THR A 19 -0.77 -18.94 23.28
C THR A 19 0.42 -19.57 22.53
N PRO A 20 0.70 -20.88 22.62
CA PRO A 20 1.71 -21.52 21.76
C PRO A 20 1.33 -21.49 20.28
N LEU A 21 0.05 -21.68 19.94
CA LEU A 21 -0.41 -21.59 18.54
C LEU A 21 -0.19 -20.20 17.97
N LEU A 22 -0.51 -19.14 18.72
CA LEU A 22 -0.24 -17.76 18.33
C LEU A 22 1.26 -17.47 18.25
N GLY A 23 2.06 -18.01 19.17
CA GLY A 23 3.52 -17.91 19.16
C GLY A 23 4.13 -18.53 17.90
N VAL A 24 3.72 -19.75 17.56
CA VAL A 24 4.16 -20.44 16.34
C VAL A 24 3.64 -19.72 15.09
N TRP A 25 2.40 -19.23 15.10
CA TRP A 25 1.84 -18.46 13.99
C TRP A 25 2.66 -17.20 13.73
N LEU A 26 2.92 -16.38 14.75
CA LEU A 26 3.74 -15.18 14.63
C LEU A 26 5.17 -15.51 14.19
N ALA A 27 5.83 -16.46 14.85
CA ALA A 27 7.21 -16.82 14.53
C ALA A 27 7.34 -17.37 13.09
N SER A 28 6.43 -18.25 12.67
CA SER A 28 6.42 -18.79 11.30
C SER A 28 6.08 -17.75 10.25
N SER A 29 5.16 -16.82 10.54
CA SER A 29 4.85 -15.70 9.65
C SER A 29 6.06 -14.77 9.50
N LEU A 30 6.80 -14.52 10.59
CA LEU A 30 8.04 -13.75 10.57
C LEU A 30 9.08 -14.41 9.68
N VAL A 31 9.26 -15.72 9.82
CA VAL A 31 10.19 -16.51 9.00
C VAL A 31 9.78 -16.48 7.52
N ALA A 32 8.50 -16.64 7.21
CA ALA A 32 8.00 -16.54 5.84
C ALA A 32 8.20 -15.14 5.25
N TYR A 33 7.99 -14.09 6.06
CA TYR A 33 8.17 -12.69 5.67
C TYR A 33 9.63 -12.32 5.42
N THR A 34 10.56 -12.78 6.25
CA THR A 34 11.99 -12.47 6.08
C THR A 34 12.73 -13.46 5.19
N ASN A 35 12.02 -14.39 4.54
CA ASN A 35 12.61 -15.53 3.84
C ASN A 35 13.65 -16.30 4.70
N GLY A 36 13.35 -16.45 5.98
CA GLY A 36 14.21 -17.13 6.94
C GLY A 36 14.07 -18.65 6.89
N PRO A 37 14.94 -19.39 7.59
CA PRO A 37 14.87 -20.83 7.63
C PRO A 37 13.69 -21.32 8.50
N THR A 38 12.83 -22.16 7.91
CA THR A 38 11.57 -22.66 8.51
C THR A 38 11.78 -23.43 9.83
N TRP A 39 12.95 -24.04 10.04
CA TRP A 39 13.27 -24.74 11.28
C TRP A 39 13.29 -23.82 12.51
N LEU A 40 13.50 -22.51 12.37
CA LEU A 40 13.46 -21.56 13.50
C LEU A 40 12.05 -21.48 14.12
N ALA A 41 11.01 -21.54 13.29
CA ALA A 41 9.63 -21.56 13.77
C ALA A 41 9.31 -22.88 14.49
N VAL A 42 9.82 -24.00 13.96
CA VAL A 42 9.65 -25.32 14.59
C VAL A 42 10.41 -25.39 15.93
N ALA A 43 11.66 -24.93 15.94
CA ALA A 43 12.50 -24.93 17.14
C ALA A 43 11.92 -24.06 18.25
N SER A 44 11.45 -22.84 17.92
CA SER A 44 10.79 -21.97 18.90
C SER A 44 9.53 -22.61 19.48
N GLY A 45 8.69 -23.24 18.63
CA GLY A 45 7.53 -24.02 19.05
C GLY A 45 7.90 -25.12 20.06
N VAL A 46 8.85 -26.00 19.69
CA VAL A 46 9.27 -27.15 20.52
C VAL A 46 9.96 -26.71 21.83
N LEU A 47 10.77 -25.65 21.78
CA LEU A 47 11.45 -25.10 22.94
C LEU A 47 10.45 -24.51 23.94
N LEU A 48 9.54 -23.66 23.47
CA LEU A 48 8.53 -23.00 24.31
C LEU A 48 7.40 -23.94 24.72
N PHE A 49 7.18 -25.01 23.96
CA PHE A 49 6.27 -26.09 24.27
C PHE A 49 6.68 -27.42 23.58
N PRO A 50 7.07 -28.49 24.33
CA PRO A 50 7.03 -28.62 25.78
C PRO A 50 8.39 -28.53 26.50
N LEU A 51 9.52 -28.36 25.80
CA LEU A 51 10.86 -28.62 26.38
C LEU A 51 11.23 -27.73 27.58
N ILE A 52 11.20 -26.41 27.43
CA ILE A 52 11.59 -25.48 28.51
C ILE A 52 10.67 -25.62 29.74
N PRO A 53 9.33 -25.68 29.60
CA PRO A 53 8.44 -25.93 30.75
C PRO A 53 8.79 -27.19 31.54
N ILE A 54 9.09 -28.31 30.85
CA ILE A 54 9.45 -29.58 31.48
C ILE A 54 10.80 -29.47 32.20
N VAL A 55 11.83 -28.95 31.53
CA VAL A 55 13.17 -28.80 32.13
C VAL A 55 13.12 -27.87 33.35
N TRP A 56 12.32 -26.79 33.30
CA TRP A 56 12.11 -25.89 34.43
C TRP A 56 11.41 -26.60 35.59
N ASP A 57 10.41 -27.45 35.34
CA ASP A 57 9.77 -28.24 36.41
C ASP A 57 10.72 -29.23 37.05
N LEU A 58 11.48 -29.98 36.24
CA LEU A 58 12.45 -30.97 36.71
C LEU A 58 13.54 -30.35 37.57
N ARG A 59 14.10 -29.20 37.18
CA ARG A 59 15.10 -28.48 38.00
C ARG A 59 14.55 -27.99 39.34
N GLY A 60 13.28 -27.59 39.37
CA GLY A 60 12.63 -27.11 40.59
C GLY A 60 12.15 -28.22 41.53
N SER A 61 12.10 -29.48 41.09
CA SER A 61 11.62 -30.63 41.88
C SER A 61 12.44 -30.87 43.15
N LYS A 62 13.77 -30.71 43.08
CA LYS A 62 14.69 -30.94 44.21
C LYS A 62 14.46 -29.98 45.40
N ARG A 63 13.93 -28.78 45.16
CA ARG A 63 13.62 -27.79 46.21
C ARG A 63 12.21 -27.95 46.80
N ARG A 64 11.36 -28.82 46.24
CA ARG A 64 9.92 -28.92 46.58
C ARG A 64 9.55 -30.03 47.54
N GLN A 65 10.50 -30.88 47.95
CA GLN A 65 10.27 -31.93 48.94
C GLN A 65 9.94 -31.40 50.35
N GLN A 66 10.04 -30.08 50.58
CA GLN A 66 9.94 -29.48 51.92
C GLN A 66 8.62 -28.77 52.24
N ASN A 67 7.66 -28.64 51.30
CA ASN A 67 6.39 -27.92 51.54
C ASN A 67 5.17 -28.62 50.90
N PRO A 68 3.98 -28.54 51.53
CA PRO A 68 2.73 -29.06 50.98
C PRO A 68 2.35 -28.35 49.67
N GLN A 69 1.98 -29.11 48.65
CA GLN A 69 1.74 -28.59 47.30
C GLN A 69 0.26 -28.29 47.06
N ILE A 70 -0.04 -27.05 46.66
CA ILE A 70 -1.39 -26.60 46.28
C ILE A 70 -1.70 -26.91 44.80
N LEU A 71 -0.67 -26.97 43.93
CA LEU A 71 -0.80 -27.15 42.48
C LEU A 71 -0.31 -28.53 42.04
N THR A 72 -1.04 -29.20 41.15
CA THR A 72 -0.63 -30.49 40.56
C THR A 72 0.57 -30.32 39.62
N TRP A 73 1.21 -31.42 39.23
CA TRP A 73 2.26 -31.37 38.21
C TRP A 73 1.77 -30.77 36.88
N GLY A 74 0.57 -31.18 36.45
CA GLY A 74 -0.08 -30.65 35.25
C GLY A 74 -0.30 -29.14 35.33
N ASP A 75 -0.85 -28.65 36.45
CA ASP A 75 -1.11 -27.20 36.64
C ASP A 75 0.16 -26.36 36.53
N ARG A 76 1.29 -26.87 37.03
CA ARG A 76 2.58 -26.16 36.96
C ARG A 76 3.14 -26.09 35.54
N ILE A 77 3.04 -27.18 34.78
CA ILE A 77 3.48 -27.20 33.37
C ILE A 77 2.60 -26.27 32.55
N ILE A 78 1.28 -26.29 32.77
CA ILE A 78 0.29 -25.40 32.14
C ILE A 78 0.64 -23.94 32.40
N LEU A 79 0.81 -23.54 33.66
CA LEU A 79 1.11 -22.15 34.03
C LEU A 79 2.46 -21.68 33.50
N ARG A 80 3.49 -22.54 33.50
CA ARG A 80 4.81 -22.19 32.94
C ARG A 80 4.79 -22.07 31.43
N THR A 81 4.10 -22.97 30.75
CA THR A 81 3.92 -22.91 29.29
C THR A 81 3.23 -21.60 28.93
N LEU A 82 2.13 -21.28 29.62
CA LEU A 82 1.42 -20.02 29.42
C LEU A 82 2.33 -18.81 29.66
N LEU A 83 3.06 -18.78 30.79
CA LEU A 83 3.95 -17.67 31.13
C LEU A 83 5.06 -17.48 30.08
N LEU A 84 5.73 -18.56 29.67
CA LEU A 84 6.80 -18.51 28.69
C LEU A 84 6.31 -18.03 27.32
N ASN A 85 5.16 -18.52 26.86
CA ASN A 85 4.58 -18.12 25.58
C ASN A 85 4.07 -16.67 25.62
N LEU A 86 3.48 -16.22 26.72
CA LEU A 86 3.08 -14.83 26.90
C LEU A 86 4.29 -13.89 26.92
N ILE A 87 5.36 -14.23 27.64
CA ILE A 87 6.60 -13.44 27.65
C ILE A 87 7.21 -13.41 26.25
N PHE A 88 7.29 -14.55 25.56
CA PHE A 88 7.84 -14.63 24.21
C PHE A 88 7.05 -13.75 23.22
N LEU A 89 5.72 -13.87 23.20
CA LEU A 89 4.84 -13.05 22.37
C LEU A 89 4.99 -11.57 22.72
N ALA A 90 4.92 -11.21 24.00
CA ALA A 90 5.07 -9.82 24.44
C ALA A 90 6.43 -9.24 24.05
N CYS A 91 7.52 -10.00 24.22
CA CYS A 91 8.86 -9.57 23.80
C CYS A 91 8.95 -9.38 22.28
N LEU A 92 8.42 -10.32 21.47
CA LEU A 92 8.43 -10.17 20.02
C LEU A 92 7.63 -8.94 19.56
N LEU A 93 6.43 -8.75 20.10
CA LEU A 93 5.57 -7.62 19.75
C LEU A 93 6.16 -6.29 20.23
N ALA A 94 6.82 -6.26 21.38
CA ALA A 94 7.44 -5.03 21.91
C ALA A 94 8.75 -4.67 21.19
N LEU A 95 9.57 -5.67 20.82
CA LEU A 95 10.86 -5.43 20.17
C LEU A 95 10.72 -5.15 18.67
N ARG A 96 9.71 -5.71 18.02
CA ARG A 96 9.50 -5.63 16.56
C ARG A 96 8.02 -5.43 16.19
N PRO A 97 7.33 -4.41 16.72
CA PRO A 97 5.89 -4.22 16.51
C PRO A 97 5.52 -4.08 15.03
N GLN A 98 6.28 -3.27 14.29
CA GLN A 98 6.07 -3.05 12.86
C GLN A 98 6.28 -4.34 12.06
N THR A 99 7.40 -5.05 12.25
CA THR A 99 7.70 -6.29 11.52
C THR A 99 6.69 -7.39 11.87
N ALA A 100 6.27 -7.49 13.13
CA ALA A 100 5.26 -8.46 13.55
C ALA A 100 3.92 -8.22 12.84
N PHE A 101 3.44 -6.98 12.82
CA PHE A 101 2.22 -6.64 12.08
C PHE A 101 2.37 -6.91 10.58
N LEU A 102 3.48 -6.49 9.96
CA LEU A 102 3.74 -6.72 8.54
C LEU A 102 3.77 -8.22 8.21
N ALA A 103 4.45 -9.03 9.01
CA ALA A 103 4.52 -10.47 8.80
C ALA A 103 3.15 -11.14 8.91
N LEU A 104 2.37 -10.81 9.93
CA LEU A 104 1.02 -11.37 10.12
C LEU A 104 0.05 -10.91 9.03
N SER A 105 0.08 -9.63 8.68
CA SER A 105 -0.81 -9.07 7.66
C SER A 105 -0.42 -9.50 6.25
N THR A 106 0.85 -9.67 5.94
CA THR A 106 1.28 -10.00 4.56
C THR A 106 1.51 -11.48 4.32
N ARG A 107 2.02 -12.21 5.33
CA ARG A 107 2.43 -13.61 5.25
C ARG A 107 1.81 -14.50 6.33
N GLY A 108 0.80 -14.02 7.06
CA GLY A 108 0.11 -14.78 8.11
C GLY A 108 -0.55 -16.07 7.62
N ASP A 109 -0.84 -16.18 6.34
CA ASP A 109 -1.48 -17.32 5.70
C ASP A 109 -0.52 -18.21 4.91
N TRP A 110 0.80 -18.05 5.08
CA TRP A 110 1.83 -18.72 4.26
C TRP A 110 1.65 -20.25 4.15
N MET A 111 1.09 -20.90 5.18
CA MET A 111 0.82 -22.34 5.20
C MET A 111 -0.30 -22.77 4.22
N LEU A 112 -1.02 -21.80 3.68
CA LEU A 112 -2.10 -21.95 2.69
C LEU A 112 -1.64 -21.56 1.28
N ASP A 113 -0.37 -21.22 1.06
CA ASP A 113 0.18 -20.88 -0.26
C ASP A 113 -0.12 -22.03 -1.26
N GLY A 114 -0.60 -21.68 -2.46
CA GLY A 114 -1.00 -22.64 -3.50
C GLY A 114 -2.30 -23.40 -3.23
N ARG A 115 -2.94 -23.23 -2.07
CA ARG A 115 -4.23 -23.86 -1.74
C ARG A 115 -5.40 -22.94 -2.09
N GLN A 116 -6.44 -23.54 -2.66
CA GLN A 116 -7.68 -22.86 -3.04
C GLN A 116 -8.90 -23.60 -2.48
N GLY A 117 -10.04 -22.93 -2.43
CA GLY A 117 -11.32 -23.50 -1.98
C GLY A 117 -11.97 -22.68 -0.86
N ALA A 118 -13.29 -22.81 -0.71
CA ALA A 118 -14.08 -21.99 0.21
C ALA A 118 -13.60 -22.09 1.67
N GLN A 119 -13.23 -23.28 2.13
CA GLN A 119 -12.71 -23.47 3.49
C GLN A 119 -11.34 -22.83 3.70
N VAL A 120 -10.44 -22.93 2.71
CA VAL A 120 -9.12 -22.30 2.76
C VAL A 120 -9.26 -20.78 2.83
N GLU A 121 -10.18 -20.23 2.02
CA GLU A 121 -10.45 -18.81 1.99
C GLU A 121 -11.09 -18.30 3.28
N LEU A 122 -11.98 -19.09 3.91
CA LEU A 122 -12.51 -18.79 5.24
C LEU A 122 -11.40 -18.69 6.29
N VAL A 123 -10.44 -19.63 6.28
CA VAL A 123 -9.30 -19.61 7.20
C VAL A 123 -8.43 -18.38 6.94
N ARG A 124 -8.10 -18.10 5.67
CA ARG A 124 -7.31 -16.92 5.26
C ARG A 124 -7.94 -15.62 5.77
N ARG A 125 -9.23 -15.41 5.50
CA ARG A 125 -10.00 -14.25 5.98
C ARG A 125 -9.99 -14.14 7.50
N SER A 126 -10.09 -15.26 8.21
CA SER A 126 -10.07 -15.28 9.67
C SER A 126 -8.70 -14.86 10.23
N LEU A 127 -7.60 -15.41 9.69
CA LEU A 127 -6.24 -15.03 10.07
C LEU A 127 -5.99 -13.54 9.84
N PHE A 128 -6.43 -13.02 8.71
CA PHE A 128 -6.24 -11.62 8.36
C PHE A 128 -7.13 -10.66 9.13
N LYS A 129 -8.34 -11.08 9.52
CA LYS A 129 -9.16 -10.32 10.46
C LYS A 129 -8.45 -10.16 11.81
N VAL A 130 -7.81 -11.23 12.30
CA VAL A 130 -7.00 -11.18 13.53
C VAL A 130 -5.79 -10.27 13.36
N ALA A 131 -5.05 -10.41 12.26
CA ALA A 131 -3.88 -9.57 11.97
C ALA A 131 -4.25 -8.07 11.85
N ASN A 132 -5.35 -7.74 11.17
CA ASN A 132 -5.84 -6.37 11.04
C ASN A 132 -6.27 -5.79 12.41
N GLY A 133 -6.81 -6.61 13.31
CA GLY A 133 -7.09 -6.20 14.70
C GLY A 133 -5.84 -5.78 15.50
N MET A 134 -4.64 -6.07 14.98
CA MET A 134 -3.35 -5.67 15.57
C MET A 134 -2.74 -4.43 14.91
N GLU A 135 -3.46 -3.72 14.04
CA GLU A 135 -2.98 -2.50 13.36
C GLU A 135 -2.50 -1.42 14.34
N TRP A 136 -3.11 -1.33 15.53
CA TRP A 136 -2.68 -0.38 16.56
C TRP A 136 -1.20 -0.53 16.95
N LEU A 137 -0.62 -1.74 16.87
CA LEU A 137 0.81 -1.97 17.11
C LEU A 137 1.68 -1.30 16.05
N TYR A 138 1.22 -1.32 14.81
CA TYR A 138 1.88 -0.66 13.68
C TYR A 138 1.83 0.85 13.84
N LEU A 139 0.65 1.40 14.18
CA LEU A 139 0.44 2.83 14.35
C LEU A 139 1.14 3.40 15.59
N ALA A 140 1.25 2.62 16.68
CA ALA A 140 1.88 3.07 17.92
C ALA A 140 3.36 3.48 17.76
N VAL A 141 4.04 2.98 16.72
CA VAL A 141 5.45 3.28 16.44
C VAL A 141 5.66 4.10 15.17
N ARG A 142 4.59 4.44 14.44
CA ARG A 142 4.65 5.25 13.23
C ARG A 142 4.06 6.62 13.52
N GLN A 143 4.80 7.67 13.20
CA GLN A 143 4.29 9.03 13.20
C GLN A 143 4.38 9.55 11.77
N ASN A 144 3.30 10.17 11.30
CA ASN A 144 3.30 10.83 10.01
C ASN A 144 3.82 12.26 10.20
N PRO A 145 5.05 12.60 9.78
CA PRO A 145 5.61 13.94 9.96
C PRO A 145 4.83 15.01 9.16
N TYR A 146 3.95 14.61 8.25
CA TYR A 146 3.16 15.52 7.43
C TYR A 146 1.82 15.89 8.07
N GLN A 147 1.41 15.19 9.14
CA GLN A 147 0.19 15.52 9.89
C GLN A 147 0.19 16.96 10.41
N GLN A 148 1.37 17.52 10.71
CA GLN A 148 1.51 18.89 11.19
C GLN A 148 1.08 19.97 10.18
N TYR A 149 0.95 19.61 8.89
CA TYR A 149 0.51 20.51 7.82
C TYR A 149 -0.97 20.34 7.46
N ALA A 150 -1.64 19.32 8.03
CA ALA A 150 -3.07 19.16 7.89
C ALA A 150 -3.77 20.26 8.69
N ASP A 151 -4.71 20.97 8.07
CA ASP A 151 -5.45 22.02 8.75
C ASP A 151 -6.33 21.40 9.84
N ALA A 152 -6.34 22.01 11.03
CA ALA A 152 -7.10 21.51 12.19
C ALA A 152 -8.61 21.77 12.07
N GLU A 153 -9.05 22.50 11.04
CA GLU A 153 -10.45 22.79 10.76
C GLU A 153 -11.15 21.60 10.09
N ILE A 154 -12.48 21.60 10.14
CA ILE A 154 -13.36 20.50 9.74
C ILE A 154 -13.14 20.20 8.24
N GLN A 155 -12.31 19.18 7.95
CA GLN A 155 -12.23 18.63 6.60
C GLN A 155 -13.63 18.13 6.19
N PRO A 156 -14.06 18.37 4.94
CA PRO A 156 -15.33 17.87 4.47
C PRO A 156 -15.37 16.35 4.61
N THR A 157 -16.52 15.78 4.98
CA THR A 157 -16.68 14.33 5.01
C THR A 157 -16.65 13.80 3.58
N PRO A 158 -15.63 13.02 3.18
CA PRO A 158 -15.56 12.48 1.84
C PRO A 158 -16.69 11.46 1.64
N GLN A 159 -17.27 11.48 0.44
CA GLN A 159 -18.25 10.49 0.01
C GLN A 159 -17.65 9.64 -1.10
N PRO A 160 -17.92 8.32 -1.14
CA PRO A 160 -17.48 7.47 -2.24
C PRO A 160 -17.94 8.02 -3.58
N THR A 161 -17.08 7.94 -4.59
CA THR A 161 -17.42 8.40 -5.94
C THR A 161 -18.49 7.47 -6.54
N PRO A 162 -19.62 7.96 -7.06
CA PRO A 162 -20.62 7.11 -7.71
C PRO A 162 -20.01 6.40 -8.93
N HIS A 163 -19.95 5.07 -8.91
CA HIS A 163 -19.33 4.31 -10.00
C HIS A 163 -20.06 4.52 -11.33
N THR A 164 -19.27 4.72 -12.40
CA THR A 164 -19.66 4.28 -13.74
C THR A 164 -19.17 2.84 -13.85
N THR A 165 -20.10 1.89 -13.94
CA THR A 165 -19.87 0.43 -13.93
C THR A 165 -18.64 -0.04 -14.73
N GLN A 166 -17.67 -0.65 -14.06
CA GLN A 166 -17.01 -1.89 -14.50
C GLN A 166 -16.72 -2.78 -13.28
N PRO A 167 -16.86 -4.11 -13.37
CA PRO A 167 -17.06 -4.95 -12.18
C PRO A 167 -15.76 -5.20 -11.43
N SER A 168 -15.78 -4.91 -10.12
CA SER A 168 -14.92 -5.55 -9.14
C SER A 168 -15.09 -7.07 -9.21
N THR A 169 -14.02 -7.77 -9.57
CA THR A 169 -13.94 -9.24 -9.52
C THR A 169 -13.87 -9.71 -8.07
N GLN A 170 -15.03 -9.93 -7.44
CA GLN A 170 -15.15 -10.97 -6.42
C GLN A 170 -15.33 -12.31 -7.14
N VAL A 171 -14.32 -13.18 -7.03
CA VAL A 171 -14.35 -14.55 -7.53
C VAL A 171 -15.41 -15.35 -6.76
N THR A 172 -16.50 -15.70 -7.44
CA THR A 172 -17.39 -16.81 -7.07
C THR A 172 -17.66 -17.62 -8.34
N PRO A 173 -17.46 -18.96 -8.36
CA PRO A 173 -17.71 -19.76 -9.56
C PRO A 173 -19.15 -20.30 -9.57
N GLN A 174 -19.96 -19.98 -10.58
CA GLN A 174 -21.14 -20.79 -10.93
C GLN A 174 -21.67 -20.51 -12.35
N GLY A 175 -21.59 -21.53 -13.20
CA GLY A 175 -22.65 -22.13 -14.03
C GLY A 175 -23.52 -21.26 -14.97
N ASP A 176 -23.31 -21.51 -16.27
CA ASP A 176 -24.26 -21.57 -17.41
C ASP A 176 -25.32 -20.47 -17.67
N SER A 177 -25.19 -19.90 -18.88
CA SER A 177 -26.08 -19.03 -19.71
C SER A 177 -27.52 -19.59 -19.95
N PRO A 178 -28.50 -18.84 -20.55
CA PRO A 178 -28.34 -17.70 -21.49
C PRO A 178 -29.30 -16.47 -21.41
N GLU A 179 -28.86 -15.41 -22.11
CA GLU A 179 -29.43 -14.08 -22.47
C GLU A 179 -30.67 -14.11 -23.41
N PRO A 180 -31.28 -12.96 -23.86
CA PRO A 180 -31.64 -11.70 -23.17
C PRO A 180 -33.06 -11.17 -23.56
N GLN A 181 -33.59 -10.15 -22.85
CA GLN A 181 -34.63 -9.25 -23.38
C GLN A 181 -34.32 -7.78 -23.09
N GLN A 182 -34.34 -6.98 -24.17
CA GLN A 182 -34.05 -5.55 -24.23
C GLN A 182 -35.23 -4.70 -23.77
N SER A 183 -34.99 -3.71 -22.91
CA SER A 183 -35.88 -2.55 -22.74
C SER A 183 -35.05 -1.27 -22.67
N ARG A 184 -35.28 -0.38 -23.64
CA ARG A 184 -34.64 0.93 -23.81
C ARG A 184 -35.23 1.96 -22.83
N PRO A 185 -34.42 2.80 -22.16
CA PRO A 185 -34.90 4.06 -21.59
C PRO A 185 -34.50 5.27 -22.44
N THR A 186 -35.41 6.24 -22.47
CA THR A 186 -35.41 7.54 -23.16
C THR A 186 -34.39 8.51 -22.53
N PRO A 187 -33.77 9.46 -23.29
CA PRO A 187 -32.72 10.32 -22.76
C PRO A 187 -33.27 11.52 -21.98
N GLN A 188 -32.76 11.75 -20.78
CA GLN A 188 -32.83 13.05 -20.08
C GLN A 188 -31.57 13.89 -20.42
N PRO A 189 -31.67 15.25 -20.46
CA PRO A 189 -30.61 16.09 -20.99
C PRO A 189 -29.62 16.58 -19.92
N ASN A 190 -28.34 16.66 -20.33
CA ASN A 190 -27.22 17.43 -19.76
C ASN A 190 -26.66 17.02 -18.38
N SER A 191 -25.93 15.91 -18.35
CA SER A 191 -24.91 15.55 -17.34
C SER A 191 -23.60 15.04 -17.96
N SER A 192 -23.41 15.21 -19.27
CA SER A 192 -22.50 14.35 -20.07
C SER A 192 -21.03 14.76 -20.09
N THR A 193 -20.65 15.98 -19.69
CA THR A 193 -19.24 16.41 -19.78
C THR A 193 -18.40 16.02 -18.55
N GLY A 194 -18.95 16.12 -17.34
CA GLY A 194 -18.21 15.74 -16.12
C GLY A 194 -17.90 14.24 -16.02
N SER A 195 -18.82 13.39 -16.49
CA SER A 195 -18.60 11.94 -16.58
C SER A 195 -17.54 11.57 -17.62
N ALA A 196 -17.39 12.34 -18.69
CA ALA A 196 -16.45 12.03 -19.77
C ALA A 196 -14.98 12.17 -19.32
N TYR A 197 -14.64 13.21 -18.56
CA TYR A 197 -13.25 13.40 -18.10
C TYR A 197 -12.82 12.36 -17.06
N ALA A 198 -13.69 12.06 -16.09
CA ALA A 198 -13.46 10.98 -15.13
C ALA A 198 -13.34 9.60 -15.83
N ALA A 199 -14.15 9.35 -16.85
CA ALA A 199 -14.07 8.12 -17.64
C ALA A 199 -12.86 8.07 -18.60
N SER A 200 -12.21 9.21 -18.85
CA SER A 200 -11.06 9.33 -19.76
C SER A 200 -9.70 9.19 -19.08
N TRP A 201 -9.65 8.81 -17.80
CA TRP A 201 -8.39 8.58 -17.12
C TRP A 201 -7.58 7.46 -17.82
N PRO A 202 -6.26 7.63 -18.04
CA PRO A 202 -5.46 8.82 -17.75
C PRO A 202 -5.66 9.94 -18.79
N LEU A 203 -5.62 11.21 -18.34
CA LEU A 203 -5.60 12.36 -19.24
C LEU A 203 -4.30 12.41 -20.04
N ALA A 204 -4.29 13.09 -21.19
CA ALA A 204 -3.07 13.29 -21.97
C ALA A 204 -1.97 13.99 -21.14
N ALA A 205 -0.73 13.48 -21.22
CA ALA A 205 0.43 13.99 -20.49
C ALA A 205 1.02 15.26 -21.12
N GLU A 206 0.17 16.25 -21.36
CA GLU A 206 0.53 17.57 -21.87
C GLU A 206 0.18 18.65 -20.83
N ILE A 207 1.09 19.61 -20.61
CA ILE A 207 0.84 20.75 -19.73
C ILE A 207 -0.33 21.57 -20.27
N HIS A 208 -1.27 21.94 -19.40
CA HIS A 208 -2.42 22.75 -19.79
C HIS A 208 -1.98 24.06 -20.49
N PRO A 209 -2.62 24.47 -21.60
CA PRO A 209 -2.21 25.66 -22.35
C PRO A 209 -2.15 26.95 -21.53
N ALA A 210 -3.03 27.11 -20.54
CA ALA A 210 -2.99 28.25 -19.61
C ALA A 210 -1.70 28.29 -18.77
N VAL A 211 -1.15 27.14 -18.39
CA VAL A 211 0.10 27.05 -17.63
C VAL A 211 1.31 27.17 -18.55
N ALA A 212 1.27 26.51 -19.70
CA ALA A 212 2.36 26.53 -20.69
C ALA A 212 2.62 27.93 -21.25
N ASN A 213 1.58 28.75 -21.40
CA ASN A 213 1.66 30.11 -21.94
C ASN A 213 1.56 31.20 -20.87
N MET A 214 1.69 30.84 -19.59
CA MET A 214 1.55 31.78 -18.48
C MET A 214 2.66 32.85 -18.54
N PRO A 215 2.31 34.16 -18.56
CA PRO A 215 3.32 35.22 -18.52
C PRO A 215 3.98 35.27 -17.14
N ALA A 216 5.30 35.49 -17.10
CA ALA A 216 6.03 35.65 -15.84
C ALA A 216 5.50 36.80 -14.95
N SER A 217 4.85 37.81 -15.54
CA SER A 217 4.21 38.91 -14.79
C SER A 217 2.99 38.47 -13.97
N VAL A 218 2.42 37.30 -14.26
CA VAL A 218 1.30 36.70 -13.51
C VAL A 218 1.82 35.93 -12.29
N GLU A 219 3.04 35.40 -12.35
CA GLU A 219 3.62 34.52 -11.34
C GLU A 219 4.24 35.28 -10.16
N VAL A 220 3.49 36.27 -9.67
CA VAL A 220 3.93 37.15 -8.58
C VAL A 220 3.31 36.77 -7.24
N SER A 221 2.20 36.04 -7.25
CA SER A 221 1.54 35.48 -6.06
C SER A 221 0.68 34.28 -6.42
N ILE A 222 0.38 33.45 -5.42
CA ILE A 222 -0.54 32.30 -5.53
C ILE A 222 -1.90 32.76 -6.07
N GLU A 223 -2.44 33.85 -5.53
CA GLU A 223 -3.74 34.39 -5.95
C GLU A 223 -3.75 34.85 -7.41
N SER A 224 -2.69 35.54 -7.86
CA SER A 224 -2.56 35.99 -9.25
C SER A 224 -2.52 34.82 -10.24
N VAL A 225 -1.77 33.77 -9.91
CA VAL A 225 -1.70 32.54 -10.72
C VAL A 225 -3.06 31.84 -10.78
N ALA A 226 -3.71 31.65 -9.63
CA ALA A 226 -5.00 30.98 -9.56
C ALA A 226 -6.08 31.75 -10.35
N GLN A 227 -6.16 33.08 -10.16
CA GLN A 227 -7.12 33.93 -10.88
C GLN A 227 -6.88 33.90 -12.38
N TYR A 228 -5.63 33.93 -12.83
CA TYR A 228 -5.30 33.82 -14.25
C TYR A 228 -5.78 32.48 -14.81
N ILE A 229 -5.50 31.37 -14.13
CA ILE A 229 -5.98 30.03 -14.55
C ILE A 229 -7.50 29.99 -14.64
N ALA A 230 -8.22 30.53 -13.64
CA ALA A 230 -9.69 30.58 -13.64
C ALA A 230 -10.28 31.42 -14.78
N GLN A 231 -9.59 32.49 -15.20
CA GLN A 231 -10.01 33.32 -16.33
C GLN A 231 -9.80 32.64 -17.67
N GLN A 232 -8.71 31.86 -17.81
CA GLN A 232 -8.39 31.15 -19.05
C GLN A 232 -9.18 29.85 -19.22
N GLU A 233 -9.53 29.16 -18.13
CA GLU A 233 -10.19 27.86 -18.17
C GLU A 233 -11.53 27.85 -17.42
N ARG A 234 -12.61 27.62 -18.17
CA ARG A 234 -13.99 27.64 -17.66
C ARG A 234 -14.48 26.26 -17.24
N ASP A 235 -13.95 25.20 -17.84
CA ASP A 235 -14.30 23.85 -17.45
C ASP A 235 -13.63 23.51 -16.11
N PRO A 236 -14.39 23.06 -15.09
CA PRO A 236 -13.83 22.84 -13.76
C PRO A 236 -12.83 21.68 -13.71
N PHE A 237 -12.98 20.64 -14.54
CA PHE A 237 -12.00 19.55 -14.61
C PHE A 237 -10.68 20.04 -15.21
N LEU A 238 -10.74 20.79 -16.32
CA LEU A 238 -9.55 21.36 -16.94
C LEU A 238 -8.93 22.46 -16.08
N ARG A 239 -9.73 23.21 -15.30
CA ARG A 239 -9.22 24.19 -14.35
C ARG A 239 -8.43 23.53 -13.22
N VAL A 240 -8.97 22.49 -12.59
CA VAL A 240 -8.24 21.72 -11.57
C VAL A 240 -7.00 21.05 -12.18
N LYS A 241 -7.09 20.52 -13.41
CA LYS A 241 -5.91 20.06 -14.16
C LYS A 241 -4.86 21.17 -14.30
N ALA A 242 -5.25 22.39 -14.67
CA ALA A 242 -4.32 23.51 -14.81
C ALA A 242 -3.66 23.90 -13.48
N LEU A 243 -4.40 23.89 -12.36
CA LEU A 243 -3.79 24.09 -11.03
C LEU A 243 -2.80 22.98 -10.69
N HIS A 244 -3.17 21.72 -10.91
CA HIS A 244 -2.28 20.56 -10.75
C HIS A 244 -1.01 20.70 -11.60
N ASP A 245 -1.17 21.06 -12.87
CA ASP A 245 -0.08 21.18 -13.83
C ASP A 245 0.88 22.29 -13.45
N TYR A 246 0.38 23.42 -12.94
CA TYR A 246 1.24 24.47 -12.40
C TYR A 246 2.13 23.92 -11.28
N VAL A 247 1.57 23.20 -10.31
CA VAL A 247 2.36 22.65 -9.20
C VAL A 247 3.36 21.59 -9.71
N ALA A 248 2.91 20.64 -10.53
CA ALA A 248 3.74 19.56 -11.05
C ALA A 248 4.85 20.06 -12.01
N ASP A 249 4.62 21.18 -12.70
CA ASP A 249 5.58 21.79 -13.62
C ASP A 249 6.58 22.71 -12.90
N ARG A 250 6.12 23.51 -11.93
CA ARG A 250 6.93 24.58 -11.35
C ARG A 250 7.70 24.19 -10.10
N VAL A 251 7.28 23.14 -9.39
CA VAL A 251 7.95 22.69 -8.17
C VAL A 251 8.91 21.54 -8.48
N ALA A 252 10.13 21.63 -7.94
CA ALA A 252 11.13 20.56 -7.96
C ALA A 252 11.14 19.81 -6.62
N TYR A 253 11.31 18.49 -6.66
CA TYR A 253 11.34 17.69 -5.43
C TYR A 253 12.66 17.88 -4.66
N ASP A 254 12.58 18.16 -3.37
CA ASP A 254 13.75 18.32 -2.49
C ASP A 254 14.24 16.98 -1.96
N ALA A 255 14.85 16.18 -2.85
CA ALA A 255 15.39 14.87 -2.50
C ALA A 255 16.43 14.93 -1.34
N PRO A 256 17.39 15.86 -1.29
CA PRO A 256 18.30 15.98 -0.14
C PRO A 256 17.59 16.22 1.19
N ALA A 257 16.59 17.10 1.23
CA ALA A 257 15.80 17.34 2.44
C ALA A 257 14.91 16.13 2.81
N PHE A 258 14.39 15.41 1.82
CA PHE A 258 13.62 14.19 2.03
C PHE A 258 14.45 13.09 2.70
N PHE A 259 15.67 12.84 2.19
CA PHE A 259 16.60 11.85 2.76
C PHE A 259 17.38 12.34 3.99
N GLY A 260 17.04 13.51 4.54
CA GLY A 260 17.62 14.03 5.77
C GLY A 260 19.07 14.53 5.64
N GLN A 261 19.56 14.75 4.42
CA GLN A 261 20.90 15.29 4.17
C GLN A 261 20.97 16.80 4.45
N THR A 262 19.83 17.48 4.34
CA THR A 262 19.69 18.91 4.66
C THR A 262 18.47 19.15 5.55
N PRO A 263 18.45 20.21 6.36
CA PRO A 263 17.24 20.60 7.09
C PRO A 263 16.06 20.80 6.14
N ARG A 264 14.87 20.33 6.53
CA ARG A 264 13.66 20.50 5.74
C ARG A 264 13.21 21.97 5.76
N PRO A 265 13.10 22.65 4.60
CA PRO A 265 12.53 23.99 4.54
C PRO A 265 11.04 23.99 4.93
N PRO A 266 10.43 25.15 5.24
CA PRO A 266 8.99 25.25 5.41
C PRO A 266 8.23 24.68 4.21
N GLN A 267 7.13 23.97 4.48
CA GLN A 267 6.29 23.30 3.47
C GLN A 267 4.93 24.00 3.30
N ASP A 268 4.77 25.21 3.82
CA ASP A 268 3.60 26.05 3.55
C ASP A 268 3.61 26.57 2.10
N ALA A 269 2.42 26.89 1.58
CA ALA A 269 2.23 27.25 0.19
C ALA A 269 3.09 28.44 -0.25
N GLU A 270 3.26 29.47 0.59
CA GLU A 270 4.05 30.66 0.22
C GLU A 270 5.55 30.39 0.16
N ALA A 271 6.08 29.60 1.11
CA ALA A 271 7.47 29.17 1.04
C ALA A 271 7.74 28.36 -0.24
N VAL A 272 6.84 27.45 -0.60
CA VAL A 272 6.97 26.61 -1.80
C VAL A 272 6.82 27.44 -3.07
N PHE A 273 5.83 28.35 -3.14
CA PHE A 273 5.64 29.26 -4.27
C PHE A 273 6.89 30.11 -4.52
N ARG A 274 7.50 30.67 -3.47
CA ARG A 274 8.72 31.48 -3.61
C ARG A 274 9.95 30.68 -4.04
N THR A 275 10.08 29.44 -3.55
CA THR A 275 11.32 28.66 -3.71
C THR A 275 11.29 27.66 -4.86
N HIS A 276 10.09 27.34 -5.38
CA HIS A 276 9.87 26.32 -6.40
C HIS A 276 10.45 24.95 -6.00
N LYS A 277 10.52 24.65 -4.70
CA LYS A 277 11.18 23.45 -4.19
C LYS A 277 10.48 22.94 -2.92
N ALA A 278 10.12 21.67 -2.88
CA ALA A 278 9.37 21.08 -1.77
C ALA A 278 9.52 19.56 -1.67
N VAL A 279 9.06 18.98 -0.56
CA VAL A 279 8.66 17.55 -0.52
C VAL A 279 7.14 17.44 -0.66
N CYS A 280 6.59 16.23 -0.64
CA CYS A 280 5.17 15.96 -0.94
C CYS A 280 4.17 16.87 -0.22
N ALA A 281 4.38 17.18 1.06
CA ALA A 281 3.51 18.11 1.79
C ALA A 281 3.44 19.51 1.16
N GLY A 282 4.56 20.05 0.68
CA GLY A 282 4.58 21.38 0.08
C GLY A 282 3.93 21.43 -1.30
N TYR A 283 4.02 20.35 -2.09
CA TYR A 283 3.23 20.21 -3.31
C TYR A 283 1.74 20.25 -2.99
N ALA A 284 1.32 19.46 -2.00
CA ALA A 284 -0.09 19.35 -1.64
C ALA A 284 -0.66 20.65 -1.06
N LYS A 285 0.09 21.37 -0.23
CA LYS A 285 -0.32 22.68 0.32
C LYS A 285 -0.37 23.77 -0.75
N LEU A 286 0.56 23.78 -1.72
CA LEU A 286 0.50 24.75 -2.81
C LEU A 286 -0.73 24.52 -3.70
N LEU A 287 -1.04 23.26 -4.03
CA LEU A 287 -2.23 22.93 -4.84
C LEU A 287 -3.53 23.32 -4.12
N GLU A 288 -3.62 23.04 -2.81
CA GLU A 288 -4.74 23.45 -1.97
C GLU A 288 -4.89 24.98 -1.93
N ALA A 289 -3.81 25.73 -1.70
CA ALA A 289 -3.85 27.19 -1.66
C ALA A 289 -4.25 27.83 -3.00
N LEU A 290 -3.79 27.26 -4.12
CA LEU A 290 -4.21 27.66 -5.46
C LEU A 290 -5.71 27.43 -5.68
N GLY A 291 -6.26 26.29 -5.24
CA GLY A 291 -7.69 26.02 -5.29
C GLY A 291 -8.50 27.00 -4.43
N GLN A 292 -8.06 27.21 -3.19
CA GLN A 292 -8.69 28.12 -2.23
C GLN A 292 -8.81 29.55 -2.78
N ALA A 293 -7.77 30.05 -3.47
CA ALA A 293 -7.74 31.40 -4.02
C ALA A 293 -8.82 31.68 -5.08
N ILE A 294 -9.41 30.64 -5.68
CA ILE A 294 -10.49 30.75 -6.68
C ILE A 294 -11.75 29.97 -6.31
N GLY A 295 -11.84 29.49 -5.07
CA GLY A 295 -13.02 28.79 -4.55
C GLY A 295 -13.19 27.36 -5.06
N GLU A 296 -12.14 26.72 -5.57
CA GLU A 296 -12.14 25.28 -5.87
C GLU A 296 -11.92 24.50 -4.56
N GLU A 297 -12.80 23.55 -4.24
CA GLU A 297 -12.66 22.67 -3.07
C GLU A 297 -11.55 21.63 -3.34
N ILE A 298 -10.31 21.97 -3.00
CA ILE A 298 -9.16 21.06 -2.98
C ILE A 298 -8.69 20.95 -1.54
N VAL A 299 -8.49 19.72 -1.05
CA VAL A 299 -8.09 19.46 0.34
C VAL A 299 -6.81 18.67 0.43
N TYR A 300 -6.05 18.92 1.49
CA TYR A 300 -4.86 18.16 1.87
C TYR A 300 -5.22 16.79 2.46
N VAL A 301 -4.65 15.73 1.90
CA VAL A 301 -4.80 14.35 2.38
C VAL A 301 -3.43 13.82 2.79
N VAL A 302 -3.39 13.15 3.94
CA VAL A 302 -2.17 12.61 4.56
C VAL A 302 -2.34 11.12 4.82
N GLY A 303 -1.24 10.39 4.68
CA GLY A 303 -1.22 8.96 4.92
C GLY A 303 0.11 8.33 4.58
N ASP A 304 0.08 7.08 4.15
CA ASP A 304 1.24 6.34 3.68
C ASP A 304 1.17 6.07 2.18
N SER A 305 2.32 5.94 1.55
CA SER A 305 2.43 5.50 0.16
C SER A 305 3.48 4.40 -0.02
N ARG A 306 3.39 3.64 -1.10
CA ARG A 306 4.36 2.60 -1.48
C ARG A 306 4.88 2.85 -2.88
N SER A 307 6.19 2.90 -3.03
CA SER A 307 6.89 3.09 -4.30
C SER A 307 8.27 2.42 -4.29
N GLN A 308 8.98 2.47 -5.43
CA GLN A 308 10.34 1.91 -5.59
C GLN A 308 11.35 2.32 -4.52
N ILE A 309 11.19 3.51 -3.92
CA ILE A 309 12.14 4.05 -2.95
C ILE A 309 11.85 3.59 -1.51
N SER A 310 10.87 2.69 -1.34
CA SER A 310 10.43 2.19 -0.04
C SER A 310 10.36 0.66 -0.03
N ASP A 311 10.61 0.09 1.15
CA ASP A 311 10.29 -1.30 1.42
C ASP A 311 8.76 -1.53 1.37
N LEU A 312 8.34 -2.80 1.43
CA LEU A 312 6.93 -3.23 1.44
C LEU A 312 6.04 -2.54 2.49
N ASN A 313 6.64 -1.88 3.50
CA ASN A 313 5.97 -1.19 4.58
C ASN A 313 5.50 0.23 4.25
N GLY A 314 5.92 0.80 3.11
CA GLY A 314 5.59 2.17 2.68
C GLY A 314 6.26 3.28 3.48
N PHE A 315 6.00 4.53 3.13
CA PHE A 315 6.52 5.73 3.79
C PHE A 315 5.43 6.79 3.90
N SER A 316 5.54 7.69 4.87
CA SER A 316 4.59 8.77 5.03
C SER A 316 4.56 9.67 3.80
N HIS A 317 3.38 10.12 3.41
CA HIS A 317 3.17 10.89 2.20
C HIS A 317 1.97 11.82 2.35
N ALA A 318 1.88 12.80 1.45
CA ALA A 318 0.80 13.76 1.38
C ALA A 318 0.44 14.07 -0.06
N TRP A 319 -0.86 14.21 -0.32
CA TRP A 319 -1.45 14.44 -1.64
C TRP A 319 -2.75 15.24 -1.47
N ASN A 320 -3.60 15.31 -2.50
CA ASN A 320 -4.85 16.06 -2.45
C ASN A 320 -6.06 15.24 -2.89
N ALA A 321 -7.24 15.73 -2.52
CA ALA A 321 -8.49 15.40 -3.19
C ALA A 321 -9.17 16.71 -3.63
N ALA A 322 -9.82 16.70 -4.80
CA ALA A 322 -10.57 17.84 -5.32
C ALA A 322 -12.03 17.45 -5.53
N LYS A 323 -12.94 18.34 -5.16
CA LYS A 323 -14.37 18.16 -5.40
C LYS A 323 -14.78 18.90 -6.65
N ILE A 324 -15.14 18.15 -7.68
CA ILE A 324 -15.50 18.68 -8.99
C ILE A 324 -16.93 18.26 -9.28
N GLN A 325 -17.81 19.25 -9.49
CA GLN A 325 -19.24 19.03 -9.77
C GLN A 325 -19.91 18.07 -8.76
N GLY A 326 -19.55 18.21 -7.48
CA GLY A 326 -20.13 17.44 -6.38
C GLY A 326 -19.46 16.08 -6.09
N ASN A 327 -18.50 15.65 -6.88
CA ASN A 327 -17.80 14.37 -6.70
C ASN A 327 -16.32 14.60 -6.31
N TRP A 328 -15.79 13.74 -5.43
CA TRP A 328 -14.38 13.77 -5.03
C TRP A 328 -13.50 12.99 -5.99
N TYR A 329 -12.32 13.55 -6.30
CA TYR A 329 -11.30 12.96 -7.15
C TYR A 329 -9.93 13.09 -6.48
N LEU A 330 -9.12 12.03 -6.55
CA LEU A 330 -7.79 11.98 -5.95
C LEU A 330 -6.75 12.64 -6.89
N ILE A 331 -5.76 13.31 -6.31
CA ILE A 331 -4.69 13.99 -7.05
C ILE A 331 -3.38 13.84 -6.28
N ASP A 332 -2.29 13.44 -6.95
CA ASP A 332 -0.93 13.62 -6.44
C ASP A 332 -0.04 14.33 -7.47
N ALA A 333 0.15 15.64 -7.28
CA ALA A 333 1.02 16.46 -8.11
C ALA A 333 2.51 16.13 -7.93
N THR A 334 2.90 15.54 -6.79
CA THR A 334 4.28 15.18 -6.50
C THR A 334 4.75 14.06 -7.41
N TRP A 335 3.97 12.99 -7.52
CA TRP A 335 4.34 11.83 -8.33
C TRP A 335 4.08 12.04 -9.83
N ASN A 336 3.32 13.09 -10.17
CA ASN A 336 3.17 13.57 -11.54
C ASN A 336 4.25 14.57 -11.97
N SER A 337 5.10 15.09 -11.07
CA SER A 337 6.16 16.06 -11.42
C SER A 337 7.44 15.42 -11.94
N GLY A 338 7.71 14.17 -11.53
CA GLY A 338 8.93 13.46 -11.91
C GLY A 338 9.24 12.28 -11.01
N TYR A 339 10.52 11.96 -10.87
CA TYR A 339 11.00 10.87 -10.02
C TYR A 339 12.33 11.23 -9.36
N VAL A 340 12.67 10.48 -8.30
CA VAL A 340 13.91 10.63 -7.56
C VAL A 340 14.77 9.40 -7.77
N GLU A 341 16.03 9.62 -8.15
CA GLU A 341 17.05 8.57 -8.24
C GLU A 341 18.25 9.00 -7.40
N GLY A 342 18.59 8.21 -6.38
CA GLY A 342 19.55 8.61 -5.36
C GLY A 342 19.10 9.90 -4.66
N MET A 343 19.90 10.96 -4.76
CA MET A 343 19.61 12.27 -4.16
C MET A 343 19.18 13.33 -5.19
N SER A 344 18.86 12.90 -6.41
CA SER A 344 18.58 13.81 -7.52
C SER A 344 17.13 13.65 -7.99
N PHE A 345 16.46 14.79 -8.17
CA PHE A 345 15.14 14.86 -8.78
C PHE A 345 15.28 15.04 -10.29
N THR A 346 14.60 14.20 -11.06
CA THR A 346 14.45 14.33 -12.50
C THR A 346 13.00 14.66 -12.83
N LYS A 347 12.78 15.84 -13.41
CA LYS A 347 11.45 16.29 -13.84
C LYS A 347 10.96 15.42 -14.99
N ARG A 348 9.72 14.93 -14.86
CA ARG A 348 9.01 14.17 -15.90
C ARG A 348 7.52 14.28 -15.63
N TYR A 349 6.89 15.25 -16.27
CA TYR A 349 5.45 15.50 -16.13
C TYR A 349 4.62 14.28 -16.58
N ARG A 350 3.60 13.96 -15.81
CA ARG A 350 2.63 12.89 -16.06
C ARG A 350 1.25 13.27 -15.51
N THR A 351 0.26 12.43 -15.81
CA THR A 351 -1.14 12.59 -15.39
C THR A 351 -1.69 11.32 -14.73
N SER A 352 -0.86 10.28 -14.53
CA SER A 352 -1.33 9.01 -13.95
C SER A 352 -1.87 9.17 -12.53
N TYR A 353 -1.42 10.19 -11.80
CA TYR A 353 -1.95 10.53 -10.47
C TYR A 353 -2.94 11.70 -10.48
N LEU A 354 -3.43 12.12 -11.65
CA LEU A 354 -4.47 13.15 -11.77
C LEU A 354 -5.81 12.47 -12.06
N PHE A 355 -6.69 12.43 -11.05
CA PHE A 355 -7.98 11.75 -11.09
C PHE A 355 -7.96 10.23 -11.36
N PRO A 356 -7.00 9.45 -10.82
CA PRO A 356 -7.08 8.00 -10.94
C PRO A 356 -8.35 7.47 -10.26
N PRO A 357 -8.94 6.37 -10.78
CA PRO A 357 -9.98 5.65 -10.05
C PRO A 357 -9.52 5.31 -8.63
N PRO A 358 -10.40 5.40 -7.61
CA PRO A 358 -10.09 5.03 -6.23
C PRO A 358 -9.42 3.65 -6.09
N GLU A 359 -9.86 2.66 -6.87
CA GLU A 359 -9.34 1.29 -6.89
C GLU A 359 -7.90 1.22 -7.41
N VAL A 360 -7.49 2.20 -8.22
CA VAL A 360 -6.13 2.34 -8.74
C VAL A 360 -5.25 3.11 -7.76
N MET A 361 -5.77 4.19 -7.17
CA MET A 361 -5.02 5.02 -6.22
C MET A 361 -4.66 4.25 -4.95
N VAL A 362 -5.59 3.43 -4.44
CA VAL A 362 -5.41 2.68 -3.19
C VAL A 362 -4.31 1.61 -3.26
N VAL A 363 -3.85 1.23 -4.46
CA VAL A 363 -2.74 0.28 -4.62
C VAL A 363 -1.43 0.86 -4.08
N SER A 364 -1.23 2.18 -4.25
CA SER A 364 -0.01 2.87 -3.83
C SER A 364 -0.23 3.90 -2.71
N HIS A 365 -1.45 4.37 -2.46
CA HIS A 365 -1.76 5.41 -1.46
C HIS A 365 -2.78 4.93 -0.42
N PHE A 366 -2.45 5.06 0.85
CA PHE A 366 -3.30 4.68 1.97
C PHE A 366 -3.49 5.86 2.94
N PRO A 367 -4.63 6.54 2.92
CA PRO A 367 -4.88 7.70 3.77
C PRO A 367 -5.01 7.31 5.25
N ASP A 368 -4.64 8.23 6.14
CA ASP A 368 -4.80 8.06 7.59
C ASP A 368 -6.29 8.07 7.99
N ASP A 369 -7.13 8.86 7.31
CA ASP A 369 -8.60 8.71 7.35
C ASP A 369 -9.06 7.76 6.21
N PRO A 370 -9.57 6.55 6.54
CA PRO A 370 -10.01 5.58 5.53
C PRO A 370 -11.08 6.11 4.57
N ALA A 371 -11.84 7.15 4.94
CA ALA A 371 -12.88 7.71 4.08
C ALA A 371 -12.29 8.40 2.83
N TRP A 372 -11.03 8.87 2.89
CA TRP A 372 -10.31 9.41 1.75
C TRP A 372 -9.86 8.36 0.74
N GLN A 373 -10.09 7.07 0.99
CA GLN A 373 -9.93 6.05 -0.04
C GLN A 373 -10.97 6.20 -1.15
N LEU A 374 -12.10 6.86 -0.87
CA LEU A 374 -13.25 7.03 -1.78
C LEU A 374 -13.85 5.71 -2.29
N LEU A 375 -13.48 4.59 -1.66
CA LEU A 375 -14.07 3.28 -1.92
C LEU A 375 -15.40 3.14 -1.18
N PRO A 376 -16.39 2.42 -1.73
CA PRO A 376 -17.61 2.07 -1.01
C PRO A 376 -17.33 1.29 0.28
N GLU A 377 -16.34 0.41 0.24
CA GLU A 377 -15.81 -0.33 1.38
C GLU A 377 -14.30 -0.05 1.49
N PRO A 378 -13.87 0.79 2.45
CA PRO A 378 -12.46 1.08 2.65
C PRO A 378 -11.63 -0.19 2.90
N LEU A 379 -10.53 -0.30 2.19
CA LEU A 379 -9.56 -1.37 2.38
C LEU A 379 -8.86 -1.22 3.72
N PRO A 380 -8.69 -2.31 4.50
CA PRO A 380 -7.88 -2.27 5.71
C PRO A 380 -6.39 -2.26 5.36
N ARG A 381 -5.56 -1.71 6.25
CA ARG A 381 -4.12 -1.55 6.04
C ARG A 381 -3.39 -2.85 5.70
N GLY A 382 -3.80 -3.98 6.29
CA GLY A 382 -3.20 -5.28 5.97
C GLY A 382 -3.44 -5.71 4.52
N GLU A 383 -4.61 -5.39 3.94
CA GLU A 383 -4.89 -5.64 2.52
C GLU A 383 -4.08 -4.69 1.62
N PHE A 384 -3.97 -3.42 2.00
CA PHE A 384 -3.08 -2.48 1.33
C PHE A 384 -1.65 -3.02 1.23
N LEU A 385 -1.05 -3.43 2.36
CA LEU A 385 0.31 -3.95 2.42
C LEU A 385 0.50 -5.29 1.67
N ARG A 386 -0.57 -6.07 1.55
CA ARG A 386 -0.57 -7.33 0.81
C ARG A 386 -0.61 -7.16 -0.69
N GLN A 387 -1.13 -6.06 -1.20
CA GLN A 387 -1.26 -5.88 -2.64
C GLN A 387 0.11 -5.74 -3.31
N PRO A 388 0.28 -6.27 -4.53
CA PRO A 388 1.40 -5.95 -5.41
C PRO A 388 1.68 -4.44 -5.47
N MET A 389 2.96 -4.06 -5.54
CA MET A 389 3.33 -2.64 -5.63
C MET A 389 3.28 -2.18 -7.09
N LEU A 390 2.10 -1.75 -7.52
CA LEU A 390 1.86 -1.25 -8.87
C LEU A 390 1.44 0.23 -8.81
N PRO A 391 2.21 1.16 -9.39
CA PRO A 391 1.80 2.55 -9.52
C PRO A 391 0.60 2.68 -10.47
N PRO A 392 -0.26 3.71 -10.31
CA PRO A 392 -1.24 4.11 -11.31
C PRO A 392 -0.76 4.13 -12.77
N SER A 393 0.52 4.41 -13.05
CA SER A 393 1.08 4.33 -14.41
C SER A 393 0.99 2.94 -15.05
N PHE A 394 0.97 1.87 -14.26
CA PHE A 394 0.72 0.50 -14.73
C PHE A 394 -0.66 0.38 -15.38
N PHE A 395 -1.69 0.78 -14.65
CA PHE A 395 -3.08 0.70 -15.09
C PHE A 395 -3.39 1.71 -16.20
N ALA A 396 -2.75 2.89 -16.15
CA ALA A 396 -2.82 3.92 -17.17
C ALA A 396 -2.37 3.42 -18.56
N GLN A 397 -1.46 2.44 -18.60
CA GLN A 397 -0.99 1.80 -19.83
C GLN A 397 -1.88 0.60 -20.26
N GLY A 398 -3.06 0.45 -19.65
CA GLY A 398 -4.00 -0.63 -19.93
C GLY A 398 -3.54 -2.02 -19.46
N LEU A 399 -2.50 -2.08 -18.61
CA LEU A 399 -2.01 -3.34 -18.05
C LEU A 399 -2.86 -3.75 -16.85
N LYS A 400 -3.05 -5.06 -16.69
CA LYS A 400 -3.70 -5.65 -15.51
C LYS A 400 -2.91 -6.85 -15.03
N LEU A 401 -2.58 -6.90 -13.75
CA LEU A 401 -1.85 -8.03 -13.18
C LEU A 401 -2.83 -9.18 -12.88
N ILE A 402 -2.53 -10.37 -13.41
CA ILE A 402 -3.27 -11.61 -13.13
C ILE A 402 -2.60 -12.35 -11.97
N SER A 403 -1.26 -12.47 -12.00
CA SER A 403 -0.47 -13.15 -10.98
C SER A 403 0.96 -12.61 -10.98
N PRO A 404 1.62 -12.48 -9.80
CA PRO A 404 1.11 -12.80 -8.47
C PRO A 404 0.10 -11.77 -7.95
N THR A 405 -0.81 -12.20 -7.08
CA THR A 405 -1.84 -11.33 -6.49
C THR A 405 -1.43 -10.74 -5.15
N ARG A 406 -0.14 -10.85 -4.77
CA ARG A 406 0.38 -10.39 -3.49
C ARG A 406 1.75 -9.71 -3.63
N SER A 407 2.10 -8.90 -2.65
CA SER A 407 3.37 -8.15 -2.58
C SER A 407 4.60 -9.05 -2.51
N GLN A 408 4.51 -10.19 -1.81
CA GLN A 408 5.60 -11.14 -1.64
C GLN A 408 5.17 -12.57 -1.91
N THR A 409 5.77 -13.23 -2.91
CA THR A 409 5.40 -14.59 -3.35
C THR A 409 6.53 -15.58 -3.12
N ALA A 410 6.24 -16.75 -2.55
CA ALA A 410 7.23 -17.82 -2.41
C ALA A 410 7.30 -18.67 -3.68
N ILE A 411 8.50 -18.98 -4.15
CA ILE A 411 8.75 -19.77 -5.37
C ILE A 411 9.90 -20.75 -5.16
N GLN A 412 9.92 -21.82 -5.98
CA GLN A 412 11.02 -22.79 -6.00
C GLN A 412 11.98 -22.53 -7.16
N ASP A 413 11.44 -22.30 -8.35
CA ASP A 413 12.23 -22.14 -9.57
C ASP A 413 12.18 -20.69 -10.09
N ASN A 414 11.22 -20.42 -10.98
CA ASN A 414 11.13 -19.16 -11.72
C ASN A 414 10.06 -18.24 -11.12
N ALA A 415 10.34 -16.95 -11.11
CA ALA A 415 9.33 -15.93 -10.87
C ALA A 415 8.52 -15.73 -12.16
N ILE A 416 7.25 -16.13 -12.12
CA ILE A 416 6.33 -15.99 -13.25
C ILE A 416 5.36 -14.84 -12.95
N ILE A 417 5.28 -13.91 -13.88
CA ILE A 417 4.41 -12.75 -13.83
C ILE A 417 3.45 -12.85 -15.01
N GLN A 418 2.17 -12.94 -14.72
CA GLN A 418 1.11 -13.05 -15.71
C GLN A 418 0.25 -11.79 -15.67
N LEU A 419 -0.02 -11.22 -16.83
CA LEU A 419 -0.75 -9.97 -16.97
C LEU A 419 -1.63 -9.96 -18.23
N GLU A 420 -2.61 -9.07 -18.27
CA GLU A 420 -3.31 -8.70 -19.50
C GLU A 420 -2.57 -7.52 -20.13
N ASN A 421 -2.29 -7.61 -21.44
CA ASN A 421 -1.61 -6.58 -22.23
C ASN A 421 -2.40 -6.26 -23.52
N PRO A 422 -3.62 -5.71 -23.41
CA PRO A 422 -4.50 -5.48 -24.56
C PRO A 422 -3.91 -4.50 -25.58
N GLN A 423 -3.12 -3.53 -25.12
CA GLN A 423 -2.47 -2.53 -25.97
C GLN A 423 -1.17 -3.03 -26.62
N ARG A 424 -0.77 -4.30 -26.37
CA ARG A 424 0.47 -4.90 -26.89
C ARG A 424 1.70 -4.03 -26.60
N ARG A 425 1.80 -3.51 -25.39
CA ARG A 425 3.00 -2.81 -24.90
C ARG A 425 4.19 -3.75 -24.95
N TRP A 426 5.37 -3.21 -25.21
CA TRP A 426 6.61 -3.97 -25.05
C TRP A 426 6.98 -4.00 -23.58
N LEU A 427 7.23 -5.19 -23.06
CA LEU A 427 7.48 -5.43 -21.65
C LEU A 427 8.90 -5.92 -21.44
N MET A 428 9.47 -5.52 -20.31
CA MET A 428 10.76 -5.95 -19.81
C MET A 428 10.66 -6.16 -18.31
N ALA A 429 11.40 -7.13 -17.79
CA ALA A 429 11.58 -7.31 -16.35
C ALA A 429 13.07 -7.43 -16.03
N SER A 430 13.45 -6.89 -14.87
CA SER A 430 14.76 -7.10 -14.26
C SER A 430 14.56 -7.55 -12.82
N TYR A 431 15.52 -8.28 -12.28
CA TYR A 431 15.55 -8.64 -10.87
C TYR A 431 16.81 -8.12 -10.20
N ASN A 432 16.71 -7.83 -8.91
CA ASN A 432 17.85 -7.61 -8.01
C ASN A 432 17.65 -8.45 -6.75
N LEU A 433 18.72 -9.08 -6.27
CA LEU A 433 18.70 -9.69 -4.94
C LEU A 433 18.60 -8.55 -3.92
N LYS A 434 17.69 -8.65 -2.95
CA LYS A 434 17.54 -7.63 -1.91
C LYS A 434 18.87 -7.46 -1.17
N GLN A 435 19.28 -6.20 -0.93
CA GLN A 435 20.61 -5.80 -0.44
C GLN A 435 21.76 -5.82 -1.48
N SER A 436 21.51 -6.29 -2.71
CA SER A 436 22.41 -6.09 -3.84
C SER A 436 22.06 -4.81 -4.59
N GLN A 437 23.09 -4.12 -5.09
CA GLN A 437 22.95 -2.98 -6.01
C GLN A 437 22.95 -3.41 -7.47
N GLN A 438 23.14 -4.71 -7.75
CA GLN A 438 23.23 -5.24 -9.10
C GLN A 438 21.87 -5.76 -9.56
N ALA A 439 21.34 -5.15 -10.63
CA ALA A 439 20.16 -5.61 -11.34
C ALA A 439 20.55 -6.44 -12.57
N GLU A 440 19.84 -7.53 -12.80
CA GLU A 440 20.00 -8.43 -13.94
C GLU A 440 18.68 -8.52 -14.72
N ARG A 441 18.75 -8.74 -16.04
CA ARG A 441 17.55 -8.88 -16.86
C ARG A 441 16.96 -10.27 -16.72
N CYS A 442 15.63 -10.37 -16.70
CA CYS A 442 14.93 -11.65 -16.67
C CYS A 442 15.04 -12.41 -18.01
N ALA A 443 15.12 -11.67 -19.12
CA ALA A 443 15.31 -12.20 -20.46
C ALA A 443 16.12 -11.20 -21.30
N ASP A 444 16.84 -11.69 -22.30
CA ASP A 444 17.66 -10.86 -23.20
C ASP A 444 16.81 -10.03 -24.16
N GLN A 445 15.60 -10.48 -24.46
CA GLN A 445 14.68 -9.85 -25.40
C GLN A 445 13.44 -9.30 -24.68
N THR A 446 12.97 -8.15 -25.15
CA THR A 446 11.69 -7.56 -24.76
C THR A 446 10.55 -8.29 -25.45
N SER A 447 9.38 -8.32 -24.83
CA SER A 447 8.26 -9.11 -25.32
C SER A 447 6.92 -8.40 -25.14
N GLN A 448 6.00 -8.60 -26.06
CA GLN A 448 4.60 -8.22 -25.90
C GLN A 448 3.78 -9.32 -25.20
N ASN A 449 4.41 -10.46 -24.90
CA ASN A 449 3.73 -11.61 -24.31
C ASN A 449 3.09 -11.25 -22.96
N PRO A 450 1.89 -11.79 -22.66
CA PRO A 450 1.19 -11.58 -21.39
C PRO A 450 1.83 -12.32 -20.20
N GLN A 451 3.04 -12.85 -20.38
CA GLN A 451 3.77 -13.61 -19.37
C GLN A 451 5.25 -13.27 -19.43
N LEU A 452 5.80 -12.88 -18.27
CA LEU A 452 7.22 -12.67 -18.05
C LEU A 452 7.73 -13.74 -17.08
N SER A 453 8.94 -14.23 -17.30
CA SER A 453 9.58 -15.24 -16.45
C SER A 453 11.01 -14.80 -16.13
N CYS A 454 11.38 -14.86 -14.85
CA CYS A 454 12.73 -14.58 -14.38
C CYS A 454 13.31 -15.83 -13.73
N SER A 455 14.45 -16.30 -14.23
CA SER A 455 15.21 -17.39 -13.62
C SER A 455 16.12 -16.84 -12.53
N LEU A 456 15.71 -16.99 -11.28
CA LEU A 456 16.47 -16.46 -10.14
C LEU A 456 17.57 -17.45 -9.73
N PRO A 457 18.84 -17.06 -9.62
CA PRO A 457 19.95 -18.01 -9.56
C PRO A 457 20.07 -18.77 -8.23
N ASN A 458 19.91 -18.09 -7.09
CA ASN A 458 20.18 -18.65 -5.75
C ASN A 458 18.97 -18.47 -4.82
N ALA A 459 18.99 -19.11 -3.65
CA ALA A 459 18.03 -18.84 -2.58
C ALA A 459 18.19 -17.38 -2.10
N GLY A 460 17.07 -16.71 -1.85
CA GLY A 460 17.07 -15.30 -1.47
C GLY A 460 15.76 -14.59 -1.77
N THR A 461 15.66 -13.35 -1.30
CA THR A 461 14.54 -12.46 -1.61
C THR A 461 14.92 -11.57 -2.78
N TYR A 462 14.15 -11.63 -3.85
CA TYR A 462 14.37 -10.89 -5.08
C TYR A 462 13.29 -9.88 -5.29
N GLU A 463 13.70 -8.70 -5.71
CA GLU A 463 12.84 -7.64 -6.19
C GLU A 463 12.81 -7.72 -7.72
N VAL A 464 11.64 -7.93 -8.30
CA VAL A 464 11.46 -7.95 -9.76
C VAL A 464 10.77 -6.66 -10.17
N SER A 465 11.49 -5.83 -10.90
CA SER A 465 10.98 -4.57 -11.46
C SER A 465 10.43 -4.81 -12.86
N LEU A 466 9.26 -4.25 -13.13
CA LEU A 466 8.54 -4.30 -14.40
C LEU A 466 8.69 -2.97 -15.13
N PHE A 467 8.94 -3.07 -16.44
CA PHE A 467 9.04 -1.93 -17.31
C PHE A 467 8.24 -2.12 -18.60
N SER A 468 7.75 -1.03 -19.17
CA SER A 468 6.90 -1.02 -20.35
C SER A 468 7.26 0.11 -21.32
N SER A 469 7.07 -0.12 -22.62
CA SER A 469 7.30 0.86 -23.68
C SER A 469 6.31 0.67 -24.84
N ASP A 470 6.10 1.74 -25.61
CA ASP A 470 5.39 1.70 -26.91
C ASP A 470 6.25 1.10 -28.02
N GLN A 471 7.57 1.13 -27.84
CA GLN A 471 8.54 0.72 -28.85
C GLN A 471 9.36 -0.46 -28.35
N GLN A 472 9.71 -1.37 -29.27
CA GLN A 472 10.53 -2.53 -28.95
C GLN A 472 11.91 -2.11 -28.42
N TYR A 473 12.48 -1.07 -29.01
CA TYR A 473 13.78 -0.52 -28.69
C TYR A 473 13.63 0.92 -28.24
N GLY A 474 14.33 1.33 -27.19
CA GLY A 474 14.29 2.68 -26.66
C GLY A 474 14.16 2.73 -25.15
N GLN A 475 13.51 3.78 -24.66
CA GLN A 475 13.31 4.00 -23.24
C GLN A 475 12.09 3.19 -22.75
N TYR A 476 12.29 2.49 -21.64
CA TYR A 476 11.25 1.75 -20.95
C TYR A 476 10.91 2.45 -19.65
N GLU A 477 9.62 2.62 -19.39
CA GLU A 477 9.15 3.23 -18.16
C GLU A 477 8.93 2.16 -17.10
N TYR A 478 9.38 2.42 -15.88
CA TYR A 478 9.02 1.59 -14.74
C TYR A 478 7.51 1.63 -14.48
N VAL A 479 6.91 0.44 -14.35
CA VAL A 479 5.46 0.27 -14.14
C VAL A 479 5.14 -0.63 -12.95
N GLY A 480 6.10 -0.98 -12.11
CA GLY A 480 5.78 -1.69 -10.86
C GLY A 480 6.85 -2.69 -10.43
N GLN A 481 6.67 -3.22 -9.22
CA GLN A 481 7.63 -4.13 -8.62
C GLN A 481 6.91 -5.20 -7.79
N LEU A 482 7.50 -6.39 -7.79
CA LEU A 482 7.02 -7.57 -7.11
C LEU A 482 8.16 -8.21 -6.33
N GLU A 483 7.88 -8.74 -5.13
CA GLU A 483 8.88 -9.45 -4.34
C GLU A 483 8.67 -10.96 -4.45
N PHE A 484 9.76 -11.69 -4.69
CA PHE A 484 9.79 -13.14 -4.77
C PHE A 484 10.79 -13.72 -3.77
N ASN A 485 10.32 -14.63 -2.93
CA ASN A 485 11.16 -15.39 -2.00
C ASN A 485 11.48 -16.74 -2.63
N LYS A 486 12.73 -16.93 -3.04
CA LYS A 486 13.25 -18.22 -3.48
C LYS A 486 13.85 -18.95 -2.28
N GLY A 487 13.32 -20.15 -2.03
CA GLY A 487 13.72 -21.04 -0.92
C GLY A 487 15.01 -21.79 -1.14
#